data_AF-A0A3D1M550-F1
#
_entry.id   AF-A0A3D1M550-F1
#
_cell.length_a   1.000
_cell.length_b   1.000
_cell.length_c   1.000
_cell.angle_alpha   90.00
_cell.angle_beta   90.00
_cell.angle_gamma   90.00
#
_symmetry.space_group_name_H-M   'P 1'
#
loop_
_entity.id
_entity.type
_entity.pdbx_description
1 polymer ?
#
loop_
_entity_poly.entity_id
_entity_poly.type
_entity_poly.pdbx_seq_one_letter_code
_entity_poly.pdbx_strand_id
1 'polypeptide(L)'
;IFICATFGILTGGTTPFDSAYKRGLFTKLITTNLVYQPEELLKKPYYISCDMSKYIALIIDTLNHDCSLSGLLNPVDRINRVLERYARGEKI
;
A
#
# COMPACT_ATOMS: atom_id res chain seq x y z
N ILE A 1 15.31 -0.02 5.92
CA ILE A 1 14.46 1.15 5.56
C ILE A 1 13.25 0.64 4.80
N PHE A 2 12.04 1.11 5.11
CA PHE A 2 10.84 0.87 4.32
C PHE A 2 10.48 2.15 3.58
N ILE A 3 10.27 2.04 2.27
CA ILE A 3 9.89 3.17 1.42
C ILE A 3 8.42 2.99 1.07
N CYS A 4 7.58 3.95 1.46
CA CYS A 4 6.15 3.94 1.15
C CYS A 4 5.81 5.18 0.32
N ALA A 5 5.20 4.99 -0.85
CA ALA A 5 4.74 6.09 -1.69
C ALA A 5 3.40 5.73 -2.34
N THR A 6 2.43 6.64 -2.31
CA THR A 6 1.11 6.36 -2.91
C THR A 6 1.23 6.03 -4.39
N PHE A 7 2.00 6.84 -5.14
CA PHE A 7 2.15 6.72 -6.59
C PHE A 7 3.59 6.36 -6.96
N GLY A 8 3.79 5.11 -7.39
CA GLY A 8 5.10 4.61 -7.87
C GLY A 8 5.36 4.95 -9.33
N ILE A 9 5.49 6.23 -9.67
CA ILE A 9 5.59 6.66 -11.09
C ILE A 9 6.88 6.14 -11.76
N LEU A 10 8.00 6.12 -11.03
CA LEU A 10 9.26 5.48 -11.44
C LEU A 10 9.76 5.85 -12.85
N THR A 11 9.61 7.11 -13.25
CA THR A 11 9.96 7.61 -14.60
C THR A 11 11.42 7.40 -14.98
N GLY A 12 12.34 7.36 -14.00
CA GLY A 12 13.75 7.06 -14.20
C GLY A 12 14.09 5.56 -14.23
N GLY A 13 13.08 4.69 -14.26
CA GLY A 13 13.23 3.24 -14.16
C GLY A 13 13.54 2.75 -12.74
N THR A 14 13.83 1.46 -12.63
CA THR A 14 14.04 0.75 -11.35
C THR A 14 15.51 0.52 -11.00
N THR A 15 16.45 0.86 -11.89
CA THR A 15 17.89 0.60 -11.72
C THR A 15 18.48 1.18 -10.43
N PRO A 16 18.17 2.43 -10.02
CA PRO A 16 18.68 2.96 -8.76
C PRO A 16 18.17 2.16 -7.54
N PHE A 17 16.91 1.72 -7.57
CA PHE A 17 16.31 0.90 -6.52
C PHE A 17 16.91 -0.51 -6.49
N ASP A 18 17.16 -1.12 -7.65
CA ASP A 18 17.85 -2.41 -7.73
C ASP A 18 19.24 -2.35 -7.08
N SER A 19 20.02 -1.30 -7.38
CA SER A 19 21.36 -1.10 -6.79
C SER A 19 21.30 -0.83 -5.29
N ALA A 20 20.37 0.03 -4.86
CA ALA A 20 20.18 0.33 -3.44
C ALA A 20 19.73 -0.90 -2.64
N TYR A 21 18.88 -1.75 -3.22
CA TYR A 21 18.47 -3.01 -2.59
C TYR A 21 19.62 -4.00 -2.46
N LYS A 22 20.42 -4.19 -3.53
CA LYS A 22 21.62 -5.05 -3.49
C LYS A 22 22.65 -4.60 -2.44
N ARG A 23 22.75 -3.28 -2.20
CA ARG A 23 23.60 -2.68 -1.16
C ARG A 23 23.00 -2.74 0.24
N GLY A 24 21.78 -3.27 0.40
CA GLY A 24 21.10 -3.37 1.70
C GLY A 24 20.58 -2.04 2.24
N LEU A 25 20.40 -1.00 1.40
CA LEU A 25 19.99 0.33 1.86
C LEU A 25 18.51 0.37 2.28
N PHE A 26 17.67 -0.49 1.69
CA PHE A 26 16.26 -0.60 2.07
C PHE A 26 15.77 -2.05 1.96
N THR A 27 14.65 -2.32 2.62
CA THR A 27 14.06 -3.65 2.78
C THR A 27 12.90 -3.85 1.82
N LYS A 28 11.98 -2.87 1.75
CA LYS A 28 10.82 -2.90 0.85
C LYS A 28 10.49 -1.52 0.29
N LEU A 29 10.01 -1.51 -0.95
CA LEU A 29 9.36 -0.41 -1.64
C LEU A 29 7.88 -0.77 -1.79
N ILE A 30 7.00 0.00 -1.16
CA ILE A 30 5.56 -0.23 -1.10
C ILE A 30 4.87 0.91 -1.84
N THR A 31 4.10 0.57 -2.88
CA THR A 31 3.29 1.55 -3.60
C THR A 31 1.90 1.02 -3.92
N THR A 32 0.93 1.91 -4.16
CA THR A 32 -0.43 1.48 -4.48
C THR A 32 -0.62 1.16 -5.96
N ASN A 33 -1.65 0.39 -6.27
CA ASN A 33 -2.12 0.12 -7.64
C ASN A 33 -3.00 1.23 -8.24
N LEU A 34 -2.97 2.45 -7.68
CA LEU A 34 -3.68 3.62 -8.25
C LEU A 34 -3.00 4.20 -9.49
N VAL A 35 -1.82 3.68 -9.85
CA VAL A 35 -1.13 3.91 -11.12
C VAL A 35 -0.77 2.56 -11.74
N TYR A 36 -0.55 2.54 -13.05
CA TYR A 36 -0.11 1.34 -13.75
C TYR A 36 1.22 0.83 -13.16
N GLN A 37 1.27 -0.47 -12.88
CA GLN A 37 2.44 -1.16 -12.35
C GLN A 37 2.93 -2.18 -13.39
N PRO A 38 4.10 -1.97 -14.00
CA PRO A 38 4.66 -2.92 -14.94
C PRO A 38 4.93 -4.29 -14.29
N GLU A 39 4.79 -5.36 -15.05
CA GLU A 39 4.94 -6.73 -14.54
C GLU A 39 6.35 -7.00 -14.00
N GLU A 40 7.37 -6.41 -14.62
CA GLU A 40 8.76 -6.52 -14.17
C GLU A 40 9.00 -5.89 -12.80
N LEU A 41 8.21 -4.86 -12.42
CA LEU A 41 8.27 -4.24 -11.11
C LEU A 41 7.61 -5.16 -10.06
N LEU A 42 6.46 -5.75 -10.39
CA LEU A 42 5.74 -6.68 -9.52
C LEU A 42 6.55 -7.93 -9.15
N LYS A 43 7.45 -8.36 -10.05
CA LYS A 43 8.35 -9.49 -9.83
C LYS A 43 9.57 -9.15 -8.96
N LYS A 44 9.82 -7.87 -8.64
CA LYS A 44 11.00 -7.48 -7.84
C LYS A 44 10.84 -7.96 -6.39
N PRO A 45 11.85 -8.61 -5.79
CA PRO A 45 11.75 -9.16 -4.43
C PRO A 45 11.60 -8.08 -3.34
N TYR A 46 12.00 -6.85 -3.65
CA TYR A 46 11.87 -5.70 -2.75
C TYR A 46 10.57 -4.94 -2.92
N TYR A 47 9.75 -5.24 -3.93
CA TYR A 47 8.54 -4.49 -4.23
C TYR A 47 7.31 -5.13 -3.61
N ILE A 48 6.40 -4.30 -3.11
CA ILE A 48 5.10 -4.70 -2.60
C ILE A 48 4.05 -3.77 -3.23
N SER A 49 3.08 -4.36 -3.92
CA SER A 49 1.89 -3.64 -4.36
C SER A 49 0.84 -3.63 -3.25
N CYS A 50 0.40 -2.43 -2.87
CA CYS A 50 -0.71 -2.23 -1.95
C CYS A 50 -1.99 -2.07 -2.76
N ASP A 51 -2.85 -3.09 -2.72
CA ASP A 51 -4.11 -3.09 -3.47
C ASP A 51 -5.16 -2.18 -2.81
N MET A 52 -5.57 -1.16 -3.56
CA MET A 52 -6.59 -0.19 -3.19
C MET A 52 -7.97 -0.52 -3.76
N SER A 53 -8.13 -1.60 -4.55
CA SER A 53 -9.39 -1.95 -5.23
C SER A 53 -10.55 -2.06 -4.23
N LYS A 54 -10.34 -2.75 -3.10
CA LYS A 54 -11.35 -2.88 -2.05
C LYS A 54 -11.71 -1.53 -1.43
N TYR A 55 -10.73 -0.65 -1.25
CA TYR A 55 -10.96 0.66 -0.64
C TYR A 55 -11.73 1.58 -1.59
N ILE A 56 -11.39 1.58 -2.89
CA ILE A 56 -12.13 2.31 -3.91
C ILE A 56 -13.56 1.77 -4.05
N ALA A 57 -13.74 0.45 -4.09
CA ALA A 57 -15.07 -0.17 -4.13
C ALA A 57 -15.94 0.29 -2.94
N LEU A 58 -15.36 0.36 -1.74
CA LEU A 58 -16.05 0.82 -0.54
C LEU A 58 -16.40 2.33 -0.59
N ILE A 59 -15.52 3.16 -1.16
CA ILE A 59 -15.82 4.59 -1.39
C ILE A 59 -17.01 4.72 -2.35
N ILE A 60 -16.98 4.00 -3.48
CA ILE A 60 -18.07 4.02 -4.48
C ILE A 60 -19.38 3.58 -3.83
N ASP A 61 -19.38 2.48 -3.08
CA ASP A 61 -20.55 1.96 -2.38
C ASP A 61 -21.12 2.96 -1.36
N THR A 62 -20.25 3.59 -0.57
CA THR A 62 -20.67 4.56 0.45
C THR A 62 -21.27 5.81 -0.17
N LEU A 63 -20.67 6.31 -1.25
CA LEU A 63 -21.21 7.43 -2.02
C LEU A 63 -22.55 7.08 -2.67
N ASN A 64 -22.70 5.86 -3.19
CA ASN A 64 -23.95 5.39 -3.80
C ASN A 64 -25.11 5.31 -2.79
N HIS A 65 -24.83 5.11 -1.50
CA HIS A 65 -25.83 5.09 -0.42
C HIS A 65 -25.99 6.45 0.29
N ASP A 66 -25.44 7.54 -0.28
CA ASP A 66 -25.47 8.90 0.30
C ASP A 66 -25.01 8.94 1.78
N CYS A 67 -24.05 8.06 2.09
CA CYS A 67 -23.51 7.90 3.43
C CYS A 67 -22.22 8.71 3.61
N SER A 68 -21.88 9.04 4.85
CA SER A 68 -20.67 9.81 5.16
C SER A 68 -19.39 9.00 4.90
N LEU A 69 -18.43 9.63 4.21
CA LEU A 69 -17.07 9.10 4.02
C LEU A 69 -16.14 9.33 5.23
N SER A 70 -16.54 10.12 6.23
CA SER A 70 -15.64 10.52 7.33
C SER A 70 -15.04 9.33 8.10
N GLY A 71 -15.83 8.27 8.30
CA GLY A 71 -15.37 7.04 8.94
C GLY A 71 -14.40 6.21 8.09
N LEU A 72 -14.42 6.38 6.76
CA LEU A 72 -13.51 5.71 5.85
C LEU A 72 -12.17 6.44 5.73
N LEU A 73 -12.22 7.78 5.81
CA LEU A 73 -11.07 8.66 5.69
C LEU A 73 -10.23 8.73 6.98
N ASN A 74 -10.81 8.37 8.12
CA ASN A 74 -10.06 8.27 9.38
C ASN A 74 -9.45 6.87 9.54
N PRO A 75 -8.12 6.70 9.35
CA PRO A 75 -7.48 5.40 9.45
C PRO A 75 -7.23 4.96 10.90
N VAL A 76 -7.31 5.87 11.88
CA VAL A 76 -6.86 5.64 13.28
C VAL A 76 -7.59 4.45 13.90
N ASP A 77 -8.91 4.41 13.79
CA ASP A 77 -9.71 3.34 14.39
C ASP A 77 -9.44 1.98 13.74
N ARG A 78 -9.13 1.96 12.43
CA ARG A 78 -8.80 0.73 11.72
C ARG A 78 -7.42 0.21 12.14
N ILE A 79 -6.46 1.11 12.30
CA ILE A 79 -5.10 0.78 12.76
C ILE A 79 -5.17 0.22 14.19
N ASN A 80 -5.87 0.90 15.09
CA ASN A 80 -6.01 0.46 16.49
C ASN A 80 -6.66 -0.93 16.58
N ARG A 81 -7.74 -1.17 15.82
CA ARG A 81 -8.36 -2.51 15.74
C ARG A 81 -7.39 -3.59 15.28
N VAL A 82 -6.51 -3.30 14.32
CA VAL A 82 -5.51 -4.28 13.85
C VAL A 82 -4.44 -4.52 14.92
N LEU A 83 -3.95 -3.47 15.58
CA LEU A 83 -2.96 -3.59 16.66
C LEU A 83 -3.49 -4.37 17.85
N GLU A 84 -4.75 -4.15 18.24
CA GLU A 84 -5.39 -4.90 19.31
C GLU A 84 -5.55 -6.38 18.97
N ARG A 85 -5.96 -6.71 17.73
CA ARG A 85 -6.04 -8.10 17.25
C ARG A 85 -4.67 -8.77 17.30
N TYR A 86 -3.62 -8.07 16.85
CA TYR A 86 -2.24 -8.55 16.95
C TYR A 86 -1.83 -8.84 18.40
N ALA A 87 -2.10 -7.90 19.32
CA ALA A 87 -1.73 -8.03 20.73
C ALA A 87 -2.43 -9.22 21.42
N ARG A 88 -3.63 -9.58 20.96
CA ARG A 88 -4.36 -10.78 21.43
C ARG A 88 -3.92 -12.09 20.74
N GLY A 89 -2.94 -12.04 19.85
CA GLY A 89 -2.47 -13.21 19.10
C GLY A 89 -3.45 -13.68 18.02
N GLU A 90 -4.41 -12.85 17.63
CA GLU A 90 -5.35 -13.17 16.55
C GLU A 90 -4.67 -13.06 15.19
N LYS A 91 -5.13 -13.87 14.23
CA LYS A 91 -4.70 -13.75 12.83
C LYS A 91 -5.18 -12.40 12.29
N ILE A 92 -4.28 -11.58 11.74
CA ILE A 92 -4.58 -10.27 11.15
C ILE A 92 -5.08 -10.44 9.72
#